data_AF-A0A9D4D9W8-F1
#
_entry.id   AF-A0A9D4D9W8-F1
#
_cell.length_a   1.000
_cell.length_b   1.000
_cell.length_c   1.000
_cell.angle_alpha   90.00
_cell.angle_beta   90.00
_cell.angle_gamma   90.00
#
_symmetry.space_group_name_H-M   'P 1'
#
loop_
_entity.id
_entity.type
_entity.pdbx_description
1 polymer ?
#
loop_
_entity_poly.entity_id
_entity_poly.type
_entity_poly.pdbx_seq_one_letter_code
_entity_poly.pdbx_strand_id
1 'polypeptide(L)' 'MDQWDKIMYTKCKILNETFTFLADNGSTASLMSKRAYDQIDHLRKPKLIETQNKLTGADGYQSSCMAK' A
#
# COMPACT_ATOMS: atom_id res chain seq x y z
N MET A 1 -20.83 -38.15 -11.18
CA MET A 1 -21.04 -36.87 -11.87
C MET A 1 -20.24 -35.84 -11.10
N ASP A 2 -19.17 -35.36 -11.71
CA ASP A 2 -18.17 -34.50 -11.09
C ASP A 2 -18.80 -33.15 -10.74
N GLN A 3 -18.92 -32.89 -9.44
CA GLN A 3 -19.21 -31.56 -8.93
C GLN A 3 -17.92 -30.76 -9.05
N TRP A 4 -17.61 -30.28 -10.25
CA TRP A 4 -16.61 -29.23 -10.40
C TRP A 4 -17.08 -28.07 -9.55
N ASP A 5 -16.38 -27.82 -8.44
CA ASP A 5 -16.67 -26.74 -7.52
C ASP A 5 -16.93 -25.48 -8.33
N LYS A 6 -18.14 -24.93 -8.19
CA LYS A 6 -18.52 -23.72 -8.88
C LYS A 6 -17.56 -22.62 -8.43
N ILE A 7 -16.62 -22.27 -9.29
CA ILE A 7 -15.65 -21.20 -9.03
C ILE A 7 -16.45 -19.91 -8.82
N MET A 8 -16.39 -19.38 -7.60
CA MET A 8 -17.12 -18.18 -7.22
C MET A 8 -16.20 -16.97 -7.35
N TYR A 9 -16.71 -15.92 -8.00
CA TYR A 9 -16.02 -14.63 -8.10
C TYR A 9 -16.83 -13.55 -7.38
N THR A 10 -16.16 -12.65 -6.68
CA THR A 10 -16.77 -11.52 -5.99
C THR A 10 -16.19 -10.20 -6.50
N LYS A 11 -17.03 -9.17 -6.61
CA LYS A 11 -16.62 -7.82 -6.98
C LYS A 11 -16.44 -6.98 -5.71
N CYS A 12 -15.25 -6.40 -5.55
CA CYS A 12 -14.90 -5.56 -4.40
C CYS A 12 -14.46 -4.18 -4.88
N LYS A 13 -14.87 -3.12 -4.17
CA LYS A 13 -14.43 -1.75 -4.44
C LYS A 13 -13.25 -1.38 -3.53
N ILE A 14 -12.12 -1.00 -4.12
CA ILE A 14 -10.88 -0.63 -3.42
C ILE A 14 -10.39 0.71 -3.96
N LEU A 15 -10.22 1.72 -3.10
CA LEU A 15 -9.73 3.06 -3.48
C LEU A 15 -10.44 3.68 -4.71
N ASN A 16 -11.76 3.48 -4.80
CA ASN A 16 -12.65 3.88 -5.90
C ASN A 16 -12.61 3.01 -7.18
N GLU A 17 -11.67 2.08 -7.28
CA GLU A 17 -11.60 1.09 -8.37
C GLU A 17 -12.36 -0.19 -8.02
N THR A 18 -12.86 -0.91 -9.02
CA THR A 18 -13.59 -2.18 -8.82
C THR A 18 -12.76 -3.36 -9.30
N PHE A 19 -12.52 -4.33 -8.42
CA PHE A 19 -11.74 -5.53 -8.68
C PHE A 19 -12.59 -6.78 -8.56
N THR A 20 -12.24 -7.82 -9.33
CA THR A 20 -12.84 -9.14 -9.20
C THR A 20 -11.86 -10.06 -8.50
N PHE A 21 -12.31 -10.68 -7.41
CA PHE A 21 -11.54 -11.64 -6.62
C PHE A 21 -12.14 -13.04 -6.77
N LEU A 22 -11.28 -14.04 -6.76
CA LEU A 22 -11.68 -15.43 -6.55
C LEU A 22 -12.08 -15.60 -5.08
N ALA A 23 -13.28 -16.14 -4.83
CA ALA A 23 -13.69 -16.53 -3.50
C ALA A 23 -13.11 -17.91 -3.18
N ASP A 24 -12.07 -17.92 -2.36
CA ASP A 24 -11.37 -19.12 -1.92
C ASP A 24 -11.57 -19.29 -0.40
N ASN A 25 -12.44 -20.22 -0.02
CA ASN A 25 -12.75 -20.52 1.38
C ASN A 25 -11.58 -21.17 2.14
N GLY A 26 -10.55 -21.64 1.42
CA GLY A 26 -9.32 -22.17 2.02
C GLY A 26 -8.30 -21.09 2.38
N SER A 27 -8.49 -19.85 1.89
CA SER A 27 -7.57 -18.75 2.16
C SER A 27 -7.96 -17.98 3.42
N THR A 28 -6.97 -17.69 4.27
CA THR A 28 -7.13 -16.83 5.46
C THR A 28 -6.93 -15.35 5.16
N ALA A 29 -6.41 -15.02 3.97
CA ALA A 29 -6.11 -13.66 3.57
C ALA A 29 -6.49 -13.39 2.10
N SER A 30 -6.88 -12.15 1.81
CA SER A 30 -7.09 -11.71 0.43
C SER A 30 -5.76 -11.44 -0.26
N LEU A 31 -5.53 -12.11 -1.38
CA LEU A 31 -4.37 -11.90 -2.23
C LEU A 31 -4.72 -10.99 -3.40
N MET A 32 -3.84 -10.04 -3.70
CA MET A 32 -3.96 -9.15 -4.85
C MET A 32 -2.74 -9.34 -5.75
N SER A 33 -2.98 -9.46 -7.06
CA SER A 33 -1.88 -9.54 -8.03
C SER A 33 -1.10 -8.23 -8.05
N LYS A 34 0.21 -8.30 -8.36
CA LYS A 34 1.05 -7.11 -8.54
C LYS A 34 0.45 -6.12 -9.54
N ARG A 35 -0.11 -6.62 -10.66
CA ARG A 35 -0.78 -5.79 -11.66
C ARG A 35 -1.97 -5.01 -11.09
N ALA A 36 -2.82 -5.66 -10.29
CA ALA A 36 -3.95 -5.00 -9.65
C ALA A 36 -3.50 -4.00 -8.58
N TYR A 37 -2.41 -4.31 -7.88
CA TYR A 37 -1.79 -3.39 -6.92
C TYR A 37 -1.26 -2.13 -7.63
N ASP A 38 -0.49 -2.28 -8.71
CA ASP A 38 0.08 -1.17 -9.47
C ASP A 38 -1.02 -0.24 -10.04
N GLN A 39 -2.21 -0.77 -10.32
CA GLN A 39 -3.38 0.01 -10.77
C GLN A 39 -3.91 0.97 -9.70
N ILE A 40 -3.69 0.71 -8.41
CA ILE A 40 -4.18 1.57 -7.32
C ILE A 40 -3.06 2.25 -6.54
N ASP A 41 -1.81 1.92 -6.83
CA ASP A 41 -0.63 2.48 -6.13
C ASP A 41 -0.61 4.00 -6.23
N HIS A 42 -0.99 4.56 -7.39
CA HIS A 42 -1.09 6.00 -7.61
C HIS A 42 -2.22 6.69 -6.84
N LEU A 43 -3.24 5.95 -6.40
CA LEU A 43 -4.38 6.46 -5.62
C LEU A 43 -4.11 6.41 -4.10
N ARG A 44 -3.11 5.64 -3.70
CA ARG A 44 -2.61 5.60 -2.33
C ARG A 44 -1.78 6.89 -2.12
N LYS A 45 -2.35 7.85 -1.38
CA LYS A 45 -1.77 9.16 -1.01
C LYS A 45 -0.24 9.17 -0.87
N PRO A 46 0.42 10.31 -1.19
CA PRO A 46 1.79 10.39 -1.67
C PRO A 46 2.82 9.77 -0.73
N LYS A 47 3.85 9.17 -1.34
CA LYS A 47 5.11 8.81 -0.68
C LYS A 47 5.53 9.96 0.23
N LEU A 48 5.88 9.63 1.47
CA LEU A 48 6.51 10.53 2.44
C LEU A 48 7.45 11.47 1.69
N ILE A 49 7.26 12.77 1.89
CA ILE A 49 8.25 13.77 1.50
C ILE A 49 9.56 13.28 2.11
N GLU A 50 10.50 12.85 1.27
CA GLU A 50 11.89 12.77 1.68
C GLU A 50 12.26 14.18 2.09
N THR A 51 12.21 14.45 3.40
CA THR A 51 12.71 15.68 3.96
C THR A 51 14.12 15.83 3.41
N GLN A 52 14.32 16.91 2.65
CA GLN A 52 15.59 17.32 2.09
C GLN A 52 16.68 17.30 3.18
N ASN A 53 17.38 16.19 3.33
CA ASN A 53 18.73 16.22 3.84
C ASN A 53 19.65 16.07 2.64
N LYS A 54 19.72 17.15 1.85
CA LYS A 54 21.01 17.54 1.31
C LYS A 54 21.87 17.83 2.53
N LEU A 55 22.59 16.81 3.00
CA LEU A 55 23.79 17.00 3.82
C LEU A 55 24.84 17.64 2.91
N THR A 56 24.61 18.88 2.46
CA THR A 56 25.71 19.77 2.13
C THR A 56 26.31 20.10 3.48
N GLY A 57 27.52 19.59 3.70
CA GLY A 57 28.21 19.67 4.97
C GLY A 57 28.47 21.08 5.45
N ALA A 58 29.13 21.11 6.60
CA ALA A 58 29.69 22.27 7.29
C ALA A 58 28.69 23.09 8.13
N ASP A 59 28.81 22.82 9.44
CA ASP A 59 29.00 23.81 10.50
C ASP A 59 27.77 24.53 11.09
N GLY A 60 27.52 24.18 12.36
CA GLY A 60 27.05 25.15 13.35
C GLY A 60 25.61 24.99 13.84
N TYR A 61 25.33 23.96 14.63
CA TYR A 61 24.28 24.06 15.64
C TYR A 61 24.88 23.77 17.02
N GLN A 62 25.41 24.83 17.65
CA GLN A 62 25.60 24.88 19.10
C GLN A 62 24.21 24.94 19.75
N SER A 63 23.80 23.87 20.42
CA SER A 63 22.69 23.91 21.37
C SER A 63 23.25 24.34 22.73
N SER A 64 23.07 25.61 23.10
CA SER A 64 23.27 26.07 24.48
C SER A 64 21.91 26.09 25.18
N CYS A 65 21.59 24.98 25.87
CA CYS A 65 20.55 25.00 26.88
C CYS A 65 21.08 25.68 28.15
N MET A 66 20.84 26.99 28.29
CA MET A 66 20.76 27.65 29.60
C MET A 66 19.29 28.02 29.85
N ALA A 67 18.64 27.27 30.74
CA ALA A 67 17.41 27.72 31.38
C ALA A 67 17.78 28.78 32.44
N LYS A 68 17.08 29.92 32.40
CA LYS A 68 17.08 30.93 33.47
C LYS A 68 16.16 30.49 34.59
#